data_AF-A0A3D4CLR0-F1
#
_entry.id   AF-A0A3D4CLR0-F1
#
_cell.length_a   1.000
_cell.length_b   1.000
_cell.length_c   1.000
_cell.angle_alpha   90.00
_cell.angle_beta   90.00
_cell.angle_gamma   90.00
#
_symmetry.space_group_name_H-M   'P 1'
#
loop_
_entity.id
_entity.type
_entity.pdbx_description
1 polymer ?
#
loop_
_entity_poly.entity_id
_entity_poly.type
_entity_poly.pdbx_seq_one_letter_code
_entity_poly.pdbx_strand_id
1 'polypeptide(L)'
;QGKTGETYNIGGHNEWKNIDLIKLLCNIMDKKLNREPGTSEKLITYVKDRAGHDKRYAIDATKLKNELGWEPSLQFEEGLEKTVDWYLENEEWLINVTSGEYQNYYEKQYHQR
;
A
#
# COMPACT_ATOMS: atom_id res chain seq x y z
N GLN A 1 -5.32 28.95 1.49
CA GLN A 1 -6.34 28.29 0.62
C GLN A 1 -5.80 28.29 -0.81
N GLY A 2 -5.99 27.21 -1.58
CA GLY A 2 -5.56 27.12 -2.98
C GLY A 2 -6.27 28.14 -3.87
N LYS A 3 -5.63 28.53 -4.98
CA LYS A 3 -6.19 29.49 -5.94
C LYS A 3 -6.97 28.76 -7.04
N THR A 4 -8.09 29.34 -7.48
CA THR A 4 -8.88 28.82 -8.60
C THR A 4 -8.03 28.76 -9.88
N GLY A 5 -8.07 27.61 -10.57
CA GLY A 5 -7.29 27.36 -11.79
C GLY A 5 -5.88 26.79 -11.56
N GLU A 6 -5.41 26.77 -10.31
CA GLU A 6 -4.12 26.15 -9.98
C GLU A 6 -4.25 24.64 -9.79
N THR A 7 -3.18 23.92 -10.14
CA THR A 7 -3.01 22.50 -9.82
C THR A 7 -1.92 22.32 -8.77
N TYR A 8 -2.16 21.41 -7.82
CA TYR A 8 -1.24 21.06 -6.75
C TYR A 8 -1.08 19.54 -6.69
N ASN A 9 0.16 19.08 -6.81
CA ASN A 9 0.49 17.69 -6.55
C ASN A 9 0.42 17.40 -5.04
N ILE A 10 -0.18 16.25 -4.68
CA ILE A 10 -0.24 15.76 -3.31
C ILE A 10 0.65 14.51 -3.22
N GLY A 11 1.63 14.51 -2.32
CA GLY A 11 2.57 13.41 -2.19
C GLY A 11 3.36 13.46 -0.88
N GLY A 12 3.68 12.29 -0.33
CA GLY A 12 4.32 12.17 0.98
C GLY A 12 5.86 12.17 0.98
N HIS A 13 6.52 12.35 -0.18
CA HIS A 13 7.97 12.13 -0.34
C HIS A 13 8.46 10.73 0.09
N ASN A 14 7.61 9.72 -0.12
CA ASN A 14 7.83 8.34 0.34
C ASN A 14 7.96 7.39 -0.85
N GLU A 15 9.14 7.34 -1.48
CA GLU A 15 9.42 6.40 -2.57
C GLU A 15 9.85 5.04 -2.01
N TRP A 16 9.11 3.99 -2.36
CA TRP A 16 9.39 2.61 -1.96
C TRP A 16 9.45 1.68 -3.16
N LYS A 17 10.36 0.70 -3.13
CA LYS A 17 10.25 -0.45 -4.02
C LYS A 17 9.17 -1.38 -3.48
N ASN A 18 8.39 -1.97 -4.38
CA ASN A 18 7.34 -2.92 -4.01
C ASN A 18 7.86 -4.04 -3.08
N ILE A 19 9.05 -4.59 -3.36
CA ILE A 19 9.61 -5.67 -2.55
C ILE A 19 9.98 -5.23 -1.13
N ASP A 20 10.49 -4.01 -0.96
CA ASP A 20 10.88 -3.48 0.35
C ASP A 20 9.62 -3.20 1.20
N LEU A 21 8.56 -2.69 0.57
CA LEU A 21 7.23 -2.51 1.19
C LEU A 21 6.64 -3.85 1.63
N ILE A 22 6.65 -4.87 0.77
CA ILE A 22 6.10 -6.19 1.11
C ILE A 22 6.88 -6.85 2.25
N LYS A 23 8.22 -6.72 2.29
CA LYS A 23 9.01 -7.22 3.42
C LYS A 23 8.67 -6.51 4.72
N LEU A 24 8.49 -5.19 4.69
CA LEU A 24 8.04 -4.44 5.87
C LEU A 24 6.66 -4.92 6.33
N LEU A 25 5.71 -5.11 5.40
CA LEU A 25 4.39 -5.65 5.70
C LEU A 25 4.48 -7.05 6.34
N CYS A 26 5.28 -7.96 5.79
CA CYS A 26 5.49 -9.30 6.35
C CYS A 26 5.99 -9.24 7.81
N ASN A 27 6.95 -8.34 8.10
CA ASN A 27 7.46 -8.15 9.45
C ASN A 27 6.39 -7.60 10.41
N ILE A 28 5.56 -6.66 9.97
CA ILE A 28 4.44 -6.14 10.76
C ILE A 28 3.44 -7.28 11.04
N MET A 29 3.06 -8.04 10.02
CA MET A 29 2.12 -9.16 10.14
C MET A 29 2.62 -10.24 11.10
N ASP A 30 3.90 -10.60 11.03
CA ASP A 30 4.47 -11.58 11.96
C ASP A 30 4.36 -11.10 13.41
N LYS A 31 4.63 -9.82 13.67
CA LYS A 31 4.47 -9.23 15.02
C LYS A 31 3.01 -9.19 15.47
N LYS A 32 2.11 -8.64 14.64
CA LYS A 32 0.69 -8.44 14.98
C LYS A 32 -0.05 -9.78 15.18
N LEU A 33 0.35 -10.82 14.47
CA LEU A 33 -0.25 -12.15 14.54
C LEU A 33 0.54 -13.13 15.41
N ASN A 34 1.55 -12.64 16.15
CA ASN A 34 2.39 -13.45 17.04
C ASN A 34 2.98 -14.70 16.36
N ARG A 35 3.56 -14.50 15.17
CA ARG A 35 4.27 -15.52 14.39
C ARG A 35 5.78 -15.40 14.58
N GLU A 36 6.50 -16.48 14.34
CA GLU A 36 7.96 -16.44 14.30
C GLU A 36 8.43 -15.45 13.21
N PRO A 37 9.43 -14.59 13.49
CA PRO A 37 9.94 -13.63 12.52
C PRO A 37 10.36 -14.29 11.20
N GLY A 38 9.91 -13.71 10.07
CA GLY A 38 10.20 -14.20 8.73
C GLY A 38 9.26 -15.33 8.27
N THR A 39 8.19 -15.62 9.03
CA THR A 39 7.17 -16.59 8.61
C THR A 39 6.40 -16.06 7.42
N SER A 40 5.93 -14.81 7.46
CA SER A 40 5.14 -14.23 6.38
C SER A 40 5.98 -13.96 5.12
N GLU A 41 7.29 -13.69 5.25
CA GLU A 41 8.17 -13.47 4.10
C GLU A 41 8.32 -14.72 3.23
N LYS A 42 8.18 -15.92 3.80
CA LYS A 42 8.21 -17.20 3.07
C LYS A 42 7.05 -17.36 2.08
N LEU A 43 6.00 -16.56 2.22
CA LEU A 43 4.83 -16.58 1.32
C LEU A 43 5.05 -15.77 0.04
N ILE A 44 6.13 -14.99 -0.05
CA ILE A 44 6.44 -14.19 -1.22
C ILE A 44 6.70 -15.11 -2.42
N THR A 45 5.91 -14.92 -3.47
CA THR A 45 6.06 -15.62 -4.75
C THR A 45 6.29 -14.62 -5.87
N TYR A 46 7.35 -14.81 -6.65
CA TYR A 46 7.59 -14.01 -7.84
C TYR A 46 6.77 -14.54 -9.00
N VAL A 47 6.04 -13.63 -9.64
CA VAL A 47 5.18 -13.93 -10.80
C VAL A 47 5.64 -13.15 -12.01
N LYS A 48 5.15 -13.54 -13.19
CA LYS A 48 5.39 -12.81 -14.44
C LYS A 48 4.96 -11.35 -14.30
N ASP A 49 5.81 -10.45 -14.78
CA ASP A 49 5.61 -9.01 -14.71
C ASP A 49 4.43 -8.55 -15.59
N ARG A 50 3.86 -7.39 -15.25
CA ARG A 50 2.75 -6.77 -16.00
C ARG A 50 3.27 -6.17 -17.30
N ALA A 51 2.56 -6.43 -18.41
CA ALA A 51 2.86 -5.75 -19.68
C ALA A 51 2.70 -4.23 -19.51
N GLY A 52 3.72 -3.45 -19.91
CA GLY A 52 3.71 -1.98 -19.77
C GLY A 52 3.86 -1.49 -18.32
N HIS A 53 4.56 -2.22 -17.45
CA HIS A 53 4.76 -1.82 -16.07
C HIS A 53 5.68 -0.59 -15.94
N ASP A 54 5.10 0.56 -15.59
CA ASP A 54 5.85 1.73 -15.11
C ASP A 54 6.58 1.40 -13.82
N LYS A 55 7.91 1.57 -13.82
CA LYS A 55 8.77 1.09 -12.73
C LYS A 55 8.90 2.06 -11.55
N ARG A 56 8.55 3.32 -11.75
CA ARG A 56 8.76 4.37 -10.74
C ARG A 56 7.74 5.48 -10.91
N TYR A 57 7.06 5.80 -9.81
CA TYR A 57 6.35 7.05 -9.65
C TYR A 57 6.95 7.81 -8.49
N ALA A 58 7.13 9.11 -8.68
CA ALA A 58 7.60 10.03 -7.67
C ALA A 58 6.87 11.35 -7.86
N ILE A 59 6.35 11.91 -6.77
CA ILE A 59 5.57 13.15 -6.79
C ILE A 59 6.35 14.23 -6.08
N ASP A 60 6.56 15.35 -6.77
CA ASP A 60 7.02 16.60 -6.17
C ASP A 60 5.80 17.41 -5.67
N ALA A 61 5.67 17.52 -4.35
CA ALA A 61 4.62 18.27 -3.66
C ALA A 61 5.11 19.63 -3.13
N THR A 62 6.27 20.11 -3.59
CA THR A 62 6.91 21.35 -3.13
C THR A 62 5.99 22.57 -3.24
N LYS A 63 5.24 22.67 -4.35
CA LYS A 63 4.28 23.78 -4.56
C LYS A 63 3.19 23.79 -3.47
N LEU A 64 2.63 22.62 -3.18
CA LEU A 64 1.57 22.45 -2.19
C LEU A 64 2.08 22.82 -0.79
N LYS A 65 3.28 22.34 -0.43
CA LYS A 65 3.96 22.69 0.82
C LYS A 65 4.20 24.19 0.95
N ASN A 66 4.81 24.82 -0.06
CA ASN A 66 5.23 26.22 0.03
C ASN A 66 4.05 27.19 0.01
N GLU A 67 3.00 26.92 -0.77
CA GLU A 67 1.86 27.84 -0.88
C GLU A 67 0.79 27.61 0.18
N LEU A 68 0.56 26.35 0.59
CA LEU A 68 -0.54 25.98 1.48
C LEU A 68 -0.08 25.45 2.84
N GLY A 69 1.23 25.30 3.07
CA GLY A 69 1.78 24.79 4.33
C GLY A 69 1.43 23.32 4.60
N TRP A 70 1.00 22.58 3.58
CA TRP A 70 0.62 21.18 3.75
C TRP A 70 1.88 20.29 3.79
N GLU A 71 1.88 19.38 4.76
CA GLU A 71 2.86 18.32 4.89
C GLU A 71 2.15 17.03 5.34
N PRO A 72 2.66 15.84 4.96
CA PRO A 72 2.14 14.59 5.47
C PRO A 72 2.28 14.53 6.99
N SER A 73 1.21 14.13 7.68
CA SER A 73 1.18 14.05 9.14
C SER A 73 1.75 12.74 9.70
N LEU A 74 2.09 11.78 8.85
CA LEU A 74 2.53 10.43 9.23
C LEU A 74 3.71 10.00 8.36
N GLN A 75 4.64 9.25 8.97
CA GLN A 75 5.64 8.50 8.23
C GLN A 75 5.00 7.26 7.61
N PHE A 76 5.60 6.75 6.53
CA PHE A 76 5.02 5.64 5.77
C PHE A 76 4.86 4.37 6.62
N GLU A 77 5.88 4.04 7.41
CA GLU A 77 5.91 2.86 8.28
C GLU A 77 4.80 2.91 9.33
N GLU A 78 4.58 4.08 9.94
CA GLU A 78 3.49 4.30 10.90
C GLU A 78 2.12 4.16 10.23
N GLY A 79 1.96 4.74 9.04
CA GLY A 79 0.73 4.60 8.24
C GLY A 79 0.45 3.16 7.86
N LEU A 80 1.48 2.39 7.50
CA LEU A 80 1.35 0.98 7.14
C LEU A 80 0.95 0.13 8.35
N GLU A 81 1.55 0.36 9.52
CA GLU A 81 1.17 -0.35 10.75
C GLU A 81 -0.29 -0.08 11.12
N LYS A 82 -0.73 1.18 11.11
CA LYS A 82 -2.13 1.55 11.33
C LYS A 82 -3.07 0.94 10.30
N THR A 83 -2.62 0.82 9.06
CA THR A 83 -3.40 0.16 8.00
C THR A 83 -3.58 -1.31 8.34
N VAL A 84 -2.53 -2.03 8.72
CA VAL A 84 -2.63 -3.45 9.14
C VAL A 84 -3.59 -3.62 10.32
N ASP A 85 -3.45 -2.78 11.35
CA ASP A 85 -4.35 -2.82 12.52
C ASP A 85 -5.80 -2.64 12.09
N TRP A 86 -6.09 -1.65 11.23
CA TRP A 86 -7.44 -1.44 10.71
C TRP A 86 -8.00 -2.68 9.98
N TYR A 87 -7.21 -3.35 9.14
CA TYR A 87 -7.68 -4.57 8.48
C TYR A 87 -7.96 -5.72 9.46
N LEU A 88 -7.14 -5.87 10.51
CA LEU A 88 -7.35 -6.90 11.54
C LEU A 88 -8.56 -6.62 12.43
N GLU A 89 -8.87 -5.34 12.66
CA GLU A 89 -10.02 -4.92 13.48
C GLU A 89 -11.36 -4.90 12.70
N ASN A 90 -11.32 -4.93 11.36
CA ASN A 90 -12.49 -4.76 10.49
C ASN A 90 -12.78 -6.01 9.63
N GLU A 91 -12.76 -7.20 10.25
CA GLU A 91 -12.93 -8.48 9.54
C GLU A 91 -14.28 -8.59 8.81
N GLU A 92 -15.37 -8.12 9.40
CA GLU A 92 -16.70 -8.15 8.75
C GLU A 92 -16.70 -7.34 7.44
N TRP A 93 -16.11 -6.14 7.48
CA TRP A 93 -15.96 -5.32 6.28
C TRP A 93 -15.12 -6.04 5.23
N LEU A 94 -14.01 -6.65 5.65
CA LEU A 94 -13.11 -7.38 4.76
C LEU A 94 -13.83 -8.56 4.07
N ILE A 95 -14.60 -9.34 4.81
CA ILE A 95 -15.39 -10.46 4.27
C ILE A 95 -16.37 -9.96 3.21
N ASN A 96 -17.07 -8.86 3.49
CA ASN A 96 -18.06 -8.31 2.57
C ASN A 96 -17.45 -7.87 1.23
N VAL A 97 -16.26 -7.25 1.25
CA VAL A 97 -15.60 -6.76 0.02
C VAL A 97 -14.77 -7.82 -0.72
N THR A 98 -14.50 -8.97 -0.09
CA THR A 98 -13.68 -10.05 -0.69
C THR A 98 -14.51 -11.27 -1.14
N SER A 99 -15.83 -11.17 -1.13
CA SER A 99 -16.73 -12.26 -1.55
C SER A 99 -17.17 -12.16 -3.02
N GLY A 100 -17.72 -13.26 -3.56
CA GLY A 100 -18.37 -13.30 -4.88
C GLY A 100 -17.45 -12.91 -6.03
N GLU A 101 -17.75 -11.80 -6.70
CA GLU A 101 -17.02 -11.34 -7.89
C GLU A 101 -15.52 -11.07 -7.61
N TYR A 102 -15.15 -10.72 -6.38
CA TYR A 102 -13.75 -10.57 -6.01
C TYR A 102 -12.98 -11.91 -6.12
N GLN A 103 -13.57 -13.00 -5.62
CA GLN A 103 -12.98 -14.34 -5.70
C GLN A 103 -12.89 -14.81 -7.16
N ASN A 104 -13.97 -14.61 -7.94
CA ASN A 104 -14.01 -14.94 -9.37
C ASN A 104 -12.92 -14.20 -10.17
N TYR A 105 -12.69 -12.92 -9.86
CA TYR A 105 -11.61 -12.13 -10.46
C TYR A 105 -10.23 -12.70 -10.09
N TYR A 106 -10.03 -13.02 -8.81
CA TYR A 106 -8.74 -13.51 -8.30
C TYR A 106 -8.34 -14.83 -8.97
N GLU A 107 -9.28 -15.77 -9.12
CA GLU A 107 -9.04 -17.04 -9.82
C GLU A 107 -8.57 -16.84 -11.27
N LYS A 108 -9.30 -16.01 -12.03
CA LYS A 108 -8.98 -15.73 -13.43
C LYS A 108 -7.63 -15.05 -13.60
N GLN A 109 -7.26 -14.14 -12.70
CA GLN A 109 -6.05 -13.33 -12.84
C GLN A 109 -4.79 -13.99 -12.28
N TYR A 110 -4.91 -14.87 -11.28
CA TYR A 110 -3.76 -15.38 -10.54
C TYR A 110 -3.64 -16.91 -10.55
N HIS A 111 -4.73 -17.67 -10.60
CA HIS A 111 -4.66 -19.14 -10.63
C HIS A 111 -4.59 -19.72 -12.05
N GLN A 112 -5.17 -19.03 -13.03
CA GLN A 112 -5.14 -19.44 -14.45
C GLN A 112 -4.03 -18.74 -15.25
N ARG A 113 -3.00 -18.25 -14.56
CA ARG A 113 -1.97 -17.36 -15.11
C ARG A 113 -0.85 -18.09 -15.84
#